data_AF-A0A6E8VP49-F1
#
_entry.id   AF-A0A6E8VP49-F1
#
_cell.length_a   1.000
_cell.length_b   1.000
_cell.length_c   1.000
_cell.angle_alpha   90.00
_cell.angle_beta   90.00
_cell.angle_gamma   90.00
#
_symmetry.space_group_name_H-M   'P 1'
#
loop_
_entity.id
_entity.type
_entity.pdbx_description
1 polymer ?
#
loop_
_entity_poly.entity_id
_entity_poly.type
_entity_poly.pdbx_seq_one_letter_code
_entity_poly.pdbx_strand_id
1 'polypeptide(L)'
;NNTVDHGEFQYYKIGVQGTTYGFIRLSNHVYPYDQELSEIVLGSNNNTRSSARTQYRNAANEYKNTDLARVMSPNLLSPFRPVMLKLKVWVNGKKEVFHDGEHYPFLSYVDTTKVVPLYMAFTKVIDNLVFFYDCPM
;
A
#
# COMPACT_ATOMS: atom_id res chain seq x y z
N ASN A 1 -22.21 9.87 9.16
CA ASN A 1 -23.05 8.93 8.38
C ASN A 1 -22.14 8.18 7.43
N ASN A 2 -21.83 6.92 7.78
CA ASN A 2 -21.02 6.02 6.98
C ASN A 2 -21.89 5.49 5.84
N THR A 3 -21.73 6.05 4.66
CA THR A 3 -22.37 5.55 3.44
C THR A 3 -21.54 4.40 2.91
N VAL A 4 -22.09 3.18 3.01
CA VAL A 4 -21.63 2.02 2.26
C VAL A 4 -21.87 2.32 0.78
N ASP A 5 -20.81 2.60 0.03
CA ASP A 5 -20.86 2.83 -1.41
C ASP A 5 -21.05 1.48 -2.13
N HIS A 6 -21.76 1.50 -3.26
CA HIS A 6 -22.19 0.31 -4.00
C HIS A 6 -21.02 -0.42 -4.71
N GLY A 7 -20.12 -1.05 -3.95
CA GLY A 7 -19.31 -2.20 -4.38
C GLY A 7 -18.23 -1.98 -5.44
N GLU A 8 -17.96 -0.75 -5.92
CA GLU A 8 -16.93 -0.51 -6.94
C GLU A 8 -15.53 -0.29 -6.37
N PHE A 9 -15.43 0.25 -5.16
CA PHE A 9 -14.15 0.49 -4.47
C PHE A 9 -14.30 0.50 -2.95
N GLN A 10 -13.17 0.32 -2.26
CA GLN A 10 -13.04 0.43 -0.81
C GLN A 10 -12.00 1.49 -0.46
N TYR A 11 -12.19 2.16 0.68
CA TYR A 11 -11.22 3.08 1.25
C TYR A 11 -10.60 2.52 2.51
N TYR A 12 -9.31 2.78 2.69
CA TYR A 12 -8.61 2.55 3.93
C TYR A 12 -7.89 3.83 4.35
N LYS A 13 -7.99 4.15 5.64
CA LYS A 13 -7.14 5.19 6.25
C LYS A 13 -5.98 4.51 6.94
N ILE A 14 -4.77 4.93 6.59
CA ILE A 14 -3.52 4.32 7.04
C ILE A 14 -2.60 5.41 7.53
N GLY A 15 -2.11 5.30 8.76
CA GLY A 15 -1.03 6.12 9.28
C GLY A 15 0.28 5.36 9.25
N VAL A 16 1.36 5.98 8.77
CA VAL A 16 2.71 5.39 8.81
C VAL A 16 3.67 6.35 9.50
N GLN A 17 4.27 5.90 10.60
CA GLN A 17 5.32 6.63 11.31
C GLN A 17 6.63 5.87 11.22
N GLY A 18 7.69 6.56 10.80
CA GLY A 18 9.04 6.03 10.63
C GLY A 18 9.83 6.78 9.58
N THR A 19 11.07 6.35 9.31
CA THR A 19 12.01 7.08 8.44
C THR A 19 11.93 6.65 6.98
N THR A 20 11.92 5.35 6.68
CA THR A 20 11.93 4.82 5.31
C THR A 20 11.26 3.44 5.22
N TYR A 21 11.00 2.99 3.99
CA TYR A 21 10.59 1.62 3.64
C TYR A 21 9.33 1.08 4.34
N GLY A 22 8.25 1.87 4.35
CA GLY A 22 6.92 1.42 4.80
C GLY A 22 6.17 0.64 3.73
N PHE A 23 5.92 -0.65 3.96
CA PHE A 23 5.34 -1.53 2.94
C PHE A 23 3.93 -1.94 3.36
N ILE A 24 2.98 -1.76 2.44
CA ILE A 24 1.59 -2.19 2.60
C ILE A 24 1.33 -3.28 1.56
N ARG A 25 0.91 -4.46 2.01
CA ARG A 25 0.61 -5.62 1.16
C ARG A 25 -0.88 -5.93 1.20
N LEU A 26 -1.44 -6.19 0.03
CA LEU A 26 -2.86 -6.48 -0.19
C LEU A 26 -2.98 -7.85 -0.85
N SER A 27 -3.76 -8.74 -0.26
CA SER A 27 -4.00 -10.08 -0.80
C SER A 27 -5.42 -10.57 -0.50
N ASN A 28 -5.89 -11.52 -1.30
CA ASN A 28 -7.07 -12.33 -1.01
C ASN A 28 -6.76 -13.58 -0.16
N HIS A 29 -5.48 -13.82 0.18
CA HIS A 29 -5.05 -14.93 1.03
C HIS A 29 -4.31 -14.43 2.27
N VAL A 30 -4.50 -15.11 3.41
CA VAL A 30 -3.82 -14.79 4.67
C VAL A 30 -2.31 -15.06 4.60
N TYR A 31 -1.92 -16.12 3.88
CA TYR A 31 -0.53 -16.49 3.63
C TYR A 31 -0.31 -16.64 2.12
N PRO A 32 0.06 -15.56 1.41
CA PRO A 32 0.11 -15.53 -0.06
C PRO A 32 1.42 -16.13 -0.62
N TYR A 33 1.85 -17.29 -0.09
CA TYR A 33 2.95 -18.04 -0.72
C TYR A 33 2.48 -18.63 -2.04
N ASP A 34 3.37 -18.62 -3.02
CA ASP A 34 3.11 -19.10 -4.39
C ASP A 34 1.95 -18.38 -5.10
N GLN A 35 1.62 -17.17 -4.65
CA GLN A 35 0.60 -16.29 -5.21
C GLN A 35 1.20 -14.89 -5.42
N GLU A 36 0.62 -14.13 -6.34
CA GLU A 36 0.92 -12.70 -6.47
C GLU A 36 0.07 -11.89 -5.50
N LEU A 37 0.66 -10.84 -4.93
CA LEU A 37 -0.02 -9.84 -4.10
C LEU A 37 0.32 -8.44 -4.61
N SER A 38 -0.51 -7.46 -4.26
CA SER A 38 -0.26 -6.05 -4.56
C SER A 38 0.52 -5.43 -3.40
N GLU A 39 1.61 -4.73 -3.69
CA GLU A 39 2.46 -4.09 -2.69
C GLU A 39 2.65 -2.60 -3.01
N ILE A 40 2.44 -1.76 -1.99
CA ILE A 40 2.73 -0.34 -2.01
C ILE A 40 3.94 -0.12 -1.11
N VAL A 41 4.96 0.53 -1.65
CA VAL A 41 6.18 0.89 -0.94
C VAL A 41 6.23 2.40 -0.78
N LEU A 42 6.35 2.84 0.46
CA LEU A 42 6.41 4.24 0.86
C LEU A 42 7.82 4.58 1.35
N GLY A 43 8.34 5.72 0.89
CA GLY A 43 9.62 6.24 1.36
C GLY A 43 10.82 5.34 1.05
N SER A 44 10.84 4.71 -0.13
CA SER A 44 12.03 4.00 -0.62
C SER A 44 13.13 4.98 -1.04
N ASN A 45 14.34 4.44 -1.28
CA ASN A 45 15.51 5.23 -1.70
C ASN A 45 15.77 6.40 -0.74
N ASN A 46 15.88 6.09 0.55
CA ASN A 46 16.06 7.08 1.61
C ASN A 46 14.94 8.13 1.62
N ASN A 47 13.68 7.67 1.61
CA ASN A 47 12.50 8.52 1.65
C ASN A 47 12.36 9.49 0.47
N THR A 48 12.82 9.10 -0.72
CA THR A 48 12.71 9.95 -1.93
C THR A 48 11.68 9.46 -2.93
N ARG A 49 11.21 8.21 -2.79
CA ARG A 49 10.33 7.56 -3.76
C ARG A 49 9.25 6.72 -3.10
N SER A 50 8.16 6.54 -3.84
CA SER A 50 7.14 5.55 -3.55
C SER A 50 6.87 4.75 -4.80
N SER A 51 6.51 3.48 -4.63
CA SER A 51 6.25 2.58 -5.76
C SER A 51 5.09 1.65 -5.49
N ALA A 52 4.37 1.33 -6.55
CA ALA A 52 3.41 0.23 -6.56
C ALA A 52 4.00 -0.93 -7.36
N ARG A 53 3.81 -2.15 -6.89
CA ARG A 53 4.34 -3.35 -7.52
C ARG A 53 3.49 -4.58 -7.24
N THR A 54 3.57 -5.58 -8.11
CA THR A 54 3.20 -6.95 -7.70
C THR A 54 4.38 -7.59 -7.00
N GLN A 55 4.08 -8.40 -5.99
CA GLN A 55 5.07 -9.17 -5.26
C GLN A 55 4.65 -10.64 -5.27
N TYR A 56 5.61 -11.51 -5.54
CA TYR A 56 5.46 -12.95 -5.46
C TYR A 56 6.51 -13.48 -4.48
N ARG A 57 6.14 -14.46 -3.66
CA ARG A 57 7.07 -15.19 -2.79
C ARG A 57 6.74 -16.68 -2.81
N ASN A 58 7.72 -17.53 -3.10
CA ASN A 58 7.52 -18.97 -3.02
C ASN A 58 7.69 -19.50 -1.59
N ALA A 59 7.31 -20.76 -1.37
CA ALA A 59 7.46 -21.43 -0.08
C ALA A 59 8.92 -21.47 0.46
N ALA A 60 9.92 -21.33 -0.41
CA ALA A 60 11.35 -21.24 -0.05
C ALA A 60 11.80 -19.82 0.33
N ASN A 61 10.87 -18.86 0.44
CA ASN A 61 11.12 -17.44 0.71
C ASN A 61 11.87 -16.66 -0.39
N GLU A 62 12.00 -17.21 -1.58
CA GLU A 62 12.48 -16.47 -2.74
C GLU A 62 11.37 -15.54 -3.22
N TYR A 63 11.71 -14.29 -3.57
CA TYR A 63 10.73 -13.30 -3.96
C TYR A 63 11.07 -12.60 -5.26
N LYS A 64 10.02 -12.21 -5.99
CA LYS A 64 10.08 -11.39 -7.19
C LYS A 64 9.17 -10.18 -7.01
N ASN A 65 9.70 -9.02 -7.35
CA ASN A 65 8.96 -7.75 -7.35
C ASN A 65 8.87 -7.23 -8.79
N THR A 66 7.67 -6.88 -9.24
CA THR A 66 7.44 -6.30 -10.56
C THR A 66 6.78 -4.93 -10.40
N ASP A 67 7.52 -3.86 -10.66
CA ASP A 67 7.03 -2.50 -10.46
C ASP A 67 5.97 -2.13 -11.51
N LEU A 68 4.84 -1.62 -11.03
CA LEU A 68 3.70 -1.15 -11.82
C LEU A 68 3.71 0.37 -11.96
N ALA A 69 4.16 1.09 -10.93
CA ALA A 69 4.32 2.54 -10.95
C ALA A 69 5.41 2.97 -9.97
N ARG A 70 6.07 4.10 -10.26
CA ARG A 70 7.02 4.76 -9.35
C ARG A 70 6.82 6.26 -9.42
N VAL A 71 6.92 6.92 -8.28
CA VAL A 71 6.77 8.37 -8.17
C VAL A 71 7.85 8.92 -7.25
N MET A 72 8.24 10.18 -7.49
CA MET A 72 9.06 10.92 -6.54
C MET A 72 8.16 11.35 -5.37
N SER A 73 8.60 11.07 -4.15
CA SER A 73 7.90 11.43 -2.92
C SER A 73 8.92 11.79 -1.83
N PRO A 74 9.66 12.90 -2.00
CA PRO A 74 10.71 13.29 -1.07
C PRO A 74 10.16 13.62 0.30
N ASN A 75 10.81 13.11 1.34
CA ASN A 75 10.48 13.33 2.74
C ASN A 75 9.04 12.93 3.11
N LEU A 76 8.53 11.87 2.47
CA LEU A 76 7.17 11.39 2.70
C LEU A 76 6.98 10.94 4.15
N LEU A 77 7.80 10.00 4.62
CA LEU A 77 7.71 9.43 5.96
C LEU A 77 8.42 10.29 7.02
N SER A 78 7.95 10.25 8.27
CA SER A 78 8.54 10.98 9.39
C SER A 78 8.65 10.10 10.65
N PRO A 79 9.77 10.14 11.39
CA PRO A 79 9.87 9.45 12.67
C PRO A 79 9.10 10.15 13.80
N PHE A 80 8.73 11.43 13.62
CA PHE A 80 8.16 12.26 14.69
C PHE A 80 6.64 12.33 14.67
N ARG A 81 6.00 11.96 13.56
CA ARG A 81 4.54 11.97 13.41
C ARG A 81 4.10 10.95 12.35
N PRO A 82 2.91 10.34 12.51
CA PRO A 82 2.35 9.52 11.46
C PRO A 82 1.98 10.37 10.24
N VAL A 83 2.32 9.86 9.07
CA VAL A 83 1.84 10.39 7.80
C VAL A 83 0.55 9.66 7.49
N MET A 84 -0.54 10.42 7.46
CA MET A 84 -1.87 9.89 7.20
C MET A 84 -2.10 9.79 5.69
N LEU A 85 -2.54 8.62 5.27
CA LEU A 85 -2.78 8.25 3.89
C LEU A 85 -4.21 7.72 3.75
N LYS A 86 -4.81 8.00 2.60
CA LYS A 86 -6.04 7.36 2.15
C LYS A 86 -5.68 6.46 0.97
N LEU A 87 -6.01 5.18 1.08
CA LEU A 87 -5.85 4.19 0.01
C LEU A 87 -7.23 3.88 -0.56
N LYS A 88 -7.42 4.12 -1.85
CA LYS A 88 -8.63 3.76 -2.60
C LYS A 88 -8.35 2.56 -3.48
N VAL A 89 -9.12 1.48 -3.34
CA VAL A 89 -8.93 0.22 -4.07
C VAL A 89 -10.20 -0.11 -4.84
N TRP A 90 -10.12 -0.20 -6.16
CA TRP A 90 -11.23 -0.58 -7.02
C TRP A 90 -11.21 -2.08 -7.32
N VAL A 91 -12.41 -2.64 -7.53
CA VAL A 91 -12.59 -4.04 -7.94
C VAL A 91 -11.98 -4.34 -9.32
N ASN A 92 -11.77 -3.31 -10.15
CA ASN A 92 -11.15 -3.46 -11.48
C ASN A 92 -9.61 -3.51 -11.46
N GLY A 93 -9.00 -3.48 -10.28
CA GLY A 93 -7.54 -3.52 -10.09
C GLY A 93 -6.88 -2.15 -9.97
N LYS A 94 -7.60 -1.05 -10.25
CA LYS A 94 -7.09 0.30 -10.00
C LYS A 94 -6.88 0.54 -8.50
N LYS A 95 -5.78 1.19 -8.13
CA LYS A 95 -5.44 1.54 -6.76
C LYS A 95 -4.81 2.93 -6.74
N GLU A 96 -5.22 3.75 -5.76
CA GLU A 96 -4.76 5.13 -5.62
C GLU A 96 -4.41 5.45 -4.17
N VAL A 97 -3.27 6.12 -3.97
CA VAL A 97 -2.79 6.55 -2.66
C VAL A 97 -2.75 8.07 -2.62
N PHE A 98 -3.40 8.61 -1.59
CA PHE A 98 -3.53 10.04 -1.33
C PHE A 98 -2.88 10.35 0.01
N HIS A 99 -2.38 11.57 0.17
CA HIS A 99 -2.30 12.14 1.50
C HIS A 99 -3.73 12.31 2.04
N ASP A 100 -3.95 12.03 3.33
CA ASP A 100 -5.28 12.21 3.90
C ASP A 100 -5.69 13.69 3.82
N GLY A 101 -6.93 13.95 3.42
CA GLY A 101 -7.44 15.30 3.10
C GLY A 101 -7.18 15.79 1.68
N GLU A 102 -6.29 15.17 0.90
CA GLU A 102 -6.02 15.59 -0.48
C GLU A 102 -7.02 15.01 -1.49
N HIS A 103 -7.21 15.75 -2.59
CA HIS A 103 -8.11 15.40 -3.69
C HIS A 103 -7.43 14.60 -4.80
N TYR A 104 -6.11 14.76 -4.96
CA TYR A 104 -5.33 14.11 -6.02
C TYR A 104 -4.38 13.06 -5.44
N PRO A 105 -4.29 11.86 -6.05
CA PRO A 105 -3.38 10.85 -5.57
C PRO A 105 -1.95 11.22 -5.96
N PHE A 106 -0.99 10.97 -5.06
CA PHE A 106 0.42 11.07 -5.44
C PHE A 106 0.91 9.78 -6.11
N LEU A 107 0.20 8.66 -5.94
CA LEU A 107 0.49 7.37 -6.57
C LEU A 107 -0.83 6.76 -7.08
N SER A 108 -0.92 6.47 -8.37
CA SER A 108 -2.06 5.82 -9.03
C SER A 108 -1.54 4.74 -9.96
N TYR A 109 -2.14 3.55 -9.93
CA TYR A 109 -1.72 2.42 -10.75
C TYR A 109 -2.86 1.44 -10.99
N VAL A 110 -2.70 0.60 -12.01
CA VAL A 110 -3.60 -0.52 -12.31
C VAL A 110 -2.82 -1.81 -12.13
N ASP A 111 -3.33 -2.67 -11.27
CA ASP A 111 -2.82 -4.01 -11.04
C ASP A 111 -3.69 -5.01 -11.81
N THR A 112 -3.10 -5.61 -12.85
CA THR A 112 -3.80 -6.50 -13.79
C THR A 112 -4.18 -7.84 -13.17
N THR A 113 -3.57 -8.21 -12.04
CA THR A 113 -3.98 -9.37 -11.25
C THR A 113 -5.36 -9.18 -10.60
N LYS A 114 -5.81 -7.91 -10.52
CA LYS A 114 -7.10 -7.51 -9.95
C LYS A 114 -7.33 -8.08 -8.55
N VAL A 115 -6.28 -8.14 -7.74
CA VAL A 115 -6.39 -8.55 -6.33
C VAL A 115 -7.41 -7.65 -5.62
N VAL A 116 -8.54 -8.25 -5.24
CA VAL A 116 -9.52 -7.69 -4.31
C VAL A 116 -9.07 -8.10 -2.91
N PRO A 117 -8.60 -7.15 -2.07
CA PRO A 117 -8.00 -7.49 -0.79
C PRO A 117 -9.05 -7.99 0.21
N LEU A 118 -8.77 -9.17 0.79
CA LEU A 118 -9.40 -9.66 2.03
C LEU A 118 -8.47 -9.49 3.23
N TYR A 119 -7.16 -9.40 2.97
CA TYR A 119 -6.11 -9.27 3.96
C TYR A 119 -5.20 -8.10 3.60
N MET A 120 -4.83 -7.34 4.64
CA MET A 120 -3.83 -6.29 4.57
C MET A 120 -2.73 -6.61 5.57
N ALA A 121 -1.48 -6.52 5.14
CA ALA A 121 -0.32 -6.69 6.00
C ALA A 121 0.61 -5.49 5.88
N PHE A 122 1.24 -5.15 7.00
CA PHE A 122 2.25 -4.10 7.08
C PHE A 122 3.61 -4.73 7.35
N THR A 123 4.64 -4.30 6.63
CA THR A 123 6.00 -4.79 6.84
C THR A 123 7.01 -3.67 6.74
N LYS A 124 8.19 -3.94 7.30
CA LYS A 124 9.39 -3.12 7.20
C LYS A 124 10.51 -3.89 6.51
N VAL A 125 11.57 -3.17 6.12
CA VAL A 125 12.85 -3.78 5.72
C VAL A 125 13.87 -3.61 6.83
N ILE A 126 14.30 -2.37 7.07
CA ILE A 126 15.37 -2.05 8.04
C ILE A 126 14.84 -1.23 9.23
N ASP A 127 13.98 -0.24 8.97
CA ASP A 127 13.59 0.76 9.96
C ASP A 127 12.44 0.31 10.84
N ASN A 128 12.42 0.79 12.09
CA ASN A 128 11.27 0.60 12.96
C ASN A 128 10.11 1.48 12.48
N LEU A 129 8.96 0.85 12.24
CA LEU A 129 7.76 1.50 11.74
C LEU A 129 6.60 1.22 12.67
N VAL A 130 5.73 2.22 12.83
CA VAL A 130 4.42 2.07 13.46
C VAL A 130 3.36 2.33 12.40
N PHE A 131 2.43 1.38 12.28
CA PHE A 131 1.30 1.46 11.37
C PHE A 131 0.01 1.64 12.16
N PHE A 132 -0.80 2.59 11.72
CA PHE A 132 -2.16 2.82 12.18
C PHE A 132 -3.08 2.46 11.02
N TYR A 133 -4.17 1.77 11.33
CA TYR A 133 -5.13 1.33 10.33
C TYR A 133 -6.53 1.46 10.89
N ASP A 134 -7.40 2.14 10.14
CA ASP A 134 -8.83 2.13 10.40
C ASP A 134 -9.52 1.20 9.40
N CYS A 135 -10.48 0.43 9.91
CA CYS A 135 -11.25 -0.54 9.13
C CYS A 135 -11.92 0.16 7.94
N PRO A 136 -12.22 -0.59 6.85
CA PRO A 136 -12.77 0.03 5.65
C PRO A 136 -14.04 0.84 5.98
N MET A 137 -14.03 2.10 5.55
CA MET A 137 -15.14 3.06 5.75
C MET A 137 -16.31 2.79 4.80
#